data_AF-A0A7L2A6Q2-F1
#
_entry.id   AF-A0A7L2A6Q2-F1
#
_cell.length_a   1.000
_cell.length_b   1.000
_cell.length_c   1.000
_cell.angle_alpha   90.00
_cell.angle_beta   90.00
_cell.angle_gamma   90.00
#
_symmetry.space_group_name_H-M   'P 1'
#
loop_
_entity.id
_entity.type
_entity.pdbx_description
1 polymer ?
#
loop_
_entity_poly.entity_id
_entity_poly.type
_entity_poly.pdbx_seq_one_letter_code
_entity_poly.pdbx_strand_id
1 'polypeptide(L)'
;ELFSMSLNAKTKVRGLLEIISNAAEYENIPIRHHEDNLLRQLSQKVPHKLTNPKFNDPHVKTNLLLQAHLSRMQLSAELQSDTEEILSKAIRLIQACVDVLSSNGWLSPALAAMELAQMVTQAMWSKDSYLKQLPHFTSEHIKRCTDKTGTTGVSGIIRMRFGVMGMGLGSLGSWGWFCNCYPNMELSYEVGDRDNIRSGGPVVVLVQLEREEEVTGPVIAPLFPQVPRAPRGQWGQWDGTGLSPSLSPCPQPSVSLCHVKLDFVAPAAGAQHYTLYFMSDAYMGCDQEYKFSVDVKEAESDSDSD
;
A
#
# COMPACT_ATOMS: atom_id res chain seq x y z
N GLU A 1 5.35 10.79 -18.64
CA GLU A 1 6.80 10.85 -18.92
C GLU A 1 7.66 10.97 -17.66
N LEU A 2 7.41 11.95 -16.77
CA LEU A 2 8.21 12.15 -15.54
C LEU A 2 8.37 10.89 -14.67
N PHE A 3 7.30 10.14 -14.44
CA PHE A 3 7.35 8.91 -13.64
C PHE A 3 8.23 7.83 -14.28
N SER A 4 8.13 7.62 -15.60
CA SER A 4 8.93 6.61 -16.30
C SER A 4 10.42 6.93 -16.30
N MET A 5 10.81 8.22 -16.27
CA MET A 5 12.21 8.64 -16.26
C MET A 5 12.81 8.71 -14.86
N SER A 6 11.98 8.92 -13.83
CA SER A 6 12.45 9.16 -12.45
C SER A 6 12.42 7.90 -11.59
N LEU A 7 11.48 6.98 -11.86
CA LEU A 7 11.38 5.72 -11.13
C LEU A 7 12.48 4.76 -11.58
N ASN A 8 13.05 4.02 -10.63
CA ASN A 8 14.08 3.01 -10.87
C ASN A 8 13.94 1.82 -9.90
N ALA A 9 14.67 0.74 -10.16
CA ALA A 9 14.63 -0.49 -9.35
C ALA A 9 15.00 -0.32 -7.87
N LYS A 10 15.63 0.81 -7.50
CA LYS A 10 16.08 1.11 -6.12
C LYS A 10 15.25 2.20 -5.45
N THR A 11 14.20 2.70 -6.11
CA THR A 11 13.35 3.74 -5.55
C THR A 11 12.66 3.24 -4.29
N LYS A 12 12.78 3.99 -3.20
CA LYS A 12 12.13 3.73 -1.91
C LYS A 12 11.05 4.78 -1.63
N VAL A 13 10.28 4.61 -0.55
CA VAL A 13 9.23 5.54 -0.09
C VAL A 13 9.65 7.01 -0.12
N ARG A 14 10.87 7.35 0.34
CA ARG A 14 11.38 8.73 0.25
C ARG A 14 11.43 9.26 -1.19
N GLY A 15 11.98 8.47 -2.10
CA GLY A 15 12.07 8.83 -3.52
C GLY A 15 10.68 8.87 -4.18
N LEU A 16 9.78 7.97 -3.79
CA LEU A 16 8.39 8.00 -4.25
C LEU A 16 7.68 9.30 -3.86
N LEU A 17 7.83 9.75 -2.61
CA LEU A 17 7.29 11.04 -2.15
C LEU A 17 7.85 12.22 -2.96
N GLU A 18 9.15 12.23 -3.21
CA GLU A 18 9.79 13.26 -4.05
C GLU A 18 9.26 13.24 -5.49
N ILE A 19 9.14 12.06 -6.11
CA ILE A 19 8.64 11.91 -7.49
C ILE A 19 7.15 12.30 -7.60
N ILE A 20 6.31 11.84 -6.67
CA ILE A 20 4.87 12.15 -6.67
C ILE A 20 4.62 13.64 -6.45
N SER A 21 5.39 14.28 -5.56
CA SER A 21 5.24 15.72 -5.30
C SER A 21 5.61 16.58 -6.51
N ASN A 22 6.48 16.08 -7.39
CA ASN A 22 6.87 16.72 -8.65
C ASN A 22 5.88 16.46 -9.80
N ALA A 23 4.72 15.86 -9.54
CA ALA A 23 3.68 15.67 -10.56
C ALA A 23 3.11 17.01 -11.03
N ALA A 24 2.79 17.11 -12.32
CA ALA A 24 2.24 18.33 -12.94
C ALA A 24 0.89 18.73 -12.33
N GLU A 25 0.14 17.77 -11.78
CA GLU A 25 -1.12 17.99 -11.07
C GLU A 25 -1.00 18.90 -9.84
N TYR A 26 0.21 19.06 -9.31
CA TYR A 26 0.52 19.90 -8.16
C TYR A 26 1.17 21.22 -8.51
N GLU A 27 1.39 21.53 -9.80
CA GLU A 27 1.96 22.81 -10.23
C GLU A 27 1.08 24.01 -9.84
N ASN A 28 -0.24 23.79 -9.77
CA ASN A 28 -1.23 24.83 -9.44
C ASN A 28 -1.46 25.02 -7.93
N ILE A 29 -0.73 24.32 -7.05
CA ILE A 29 -0.87 24.53 -5.61
C ILE A 29 -0.44 25.97 -5.27
N PRO A 30 -1.30 26.77 -4.61
CA PRO A 30 -1.01 28.19 -4.40
C PRO A 30 0.17 28.38 -3.46
N ILE A 31 1.08 29.30 -3.80
CA ILE A 31 2.14 29.78 -2.90
C ILE A 31 1.73 31.16 -2.38
N ARG A 32 1.44 31.27 -1.08
CA ARG A 32 1.02 32.54 -0.46
C ARG A 32 2.23 33.29 0.11
N HIS A 33 2.22 34.62 0.04
CA HIS A 33 3.36 35.50 0.39
C HIS A 33 3.89 35.39 1.84
N HIS A 34 3.18 34.72 2.75
CA HIS A 34 3.57 34.55 4.15
C HIS A 34 3.84 33.09 4.54
N GLU A 35 3.87 32.17 3.57
CA GLU A 35 4.07 30.75 3.83
C GLU A 35 5.54 30.33 3.89
N ASP A 36 6.47 31.08 3.30
CA ASP A 36 7.90 30.70 3.21
C ASP A 36 8.51 30.36 4.59
N ASN A 37 8.24 31.19 5.60
CA ASN A 37 8.74 30.97 6.95
C ASN A 37 8.08 29.75 7.62
N LEU A 38 6.79 29.54 7.37
CA LEU A 38 6.04 28.39 7.90
C LEU A 38 6.53 27.10 7.26
N LEU A 39 6.72 27.07 5.94
CA LEU A 39 7.26 25.92 5.21
C LEU A 39 8.70 25.63 5.62
N ARG A 40 9.52 26.66 5.88
CA ARG A 40 10.86 26.49 6.43
C ARG A 40 10.82 25.83 7.81
N GLN A 41 9.96 26.29 8.72
CA GLN A 41 9.79 25.64 10.03
C GLN A 41 9.27 24.20 9.90
N LEU A 42 8.32 23.96 8.99
CA LEU A 42 7.77 22.64 8.73
C LEU A 42 8.87 21.69 8.22
N SER A 43 9.72 22.14 7.29
CA SER A 43 10.84 21.36 6.76
C SER A 43 11.83 20.91 7.84
N GLN A 44 11.95 21.64 8.96
CA GLN A 44 12.76 21.23 10.11
C GLN A 44 12.09 20.14 10.96
N LYS A 45 10.77 20.03 10.94
CA LYS A 45 10.00 19.04 11.72
C LYS A 45 9.73 17.74 10.97
N VAL A 46 9.63 17.77 9.63
CA VAL A 46 9.31 16.58 8.84
C VAL A 46 10.45 15.54 8.85
N PRO A 47 10.13 14.23 8.72
CA PRO A 47 11.14 13.16 8.80
C PRO A 47 12.18 13.17 7.68
N HIS A 48 11.78 13.48 6.45
CA HIS A 48 12.68 13.48 5.29
C HIS A 48 13.02 14.91 4.87
N LYS A 49 14.30 15.26 5.06
CA LYS A 49 14.83 16.56 4.63
C LYS A 49 14.97 16.63 3.13
N LEU A 50 14.50 17.73 2.57
CA LEU A 50 14.64 18.06 1.15
C LEU A 50 16.03 18.63 0.87
N THR A 51 16.57 18.30 -0.29
CA THR A 51 17.86 18.82 -0.75
C THR A 51 17.63 20.20 -1.38
N ASN A 52 18.22 21.25 -0.81
CA ASN A 52 18.12 22.64 -1.29
C ASN A 52 16.68 23.11 -1.61
N PRO A 53 15.74 23.05 -0.65
CA PRO A 53 14.34 23.39 -0.91
C PRO A 53 14.18 24.87 -1.25
N LYS A 54 13.49 25.13 -2.35
CA LYS A 54 12.97 26.45 -2.71
C LYS A 54 11.54 26.55 -2.21
N PHE A 55 11.30 27.37 -1.18
CA PHE A 55 9.97 27.42 -0.53
C PHE A 55 8.89 28.13 -1.36
N ASN A 56 9.29 28.77 -2.46
CA ASN A 56 8.39 29.31 -3.47
C ASN A 56 7.99 28.29 -4.55
N ASP A 57 8.42 27.03 -4.43
CA ASP A 57 8.10 25.95 -5.37
C ASP A 57 6.88 25.14 -4.87
N PRO A 58 5.80 25.03 -5.67
CA PRO A 58 4.61 24.26 -5.30
C PRO A 58 4.90 22.77 -5.05
N HIS A 59 5.90 22.19 -5.71
CA HIS A 59 6.28 20.79 -5.50
C HIS A 59 6.96 20.58 -4.15
N VAL A 60 7.80 21.54 -3.73
CA VAL A 60 8.42 21.55 -2.39
C VAL A 60 7.33 21.68 -1.32
N LYS A 61 6.39 22.60 -1.49
CA LYS A 61 5.23 22.74 -0.59
C LYS A 61 4.44 21.44 -0.50
N THR A 62 4.11 20.83 -1.64
CA THR A 62 3.37 19.57 -1.71
C THR A 62 4.07 18.44 -0.96
N ASN A 63 5.39 18.30 -1.13
CA ASN A 63 6.16 17.27 -0.44
C ASN A 63 6.10 17.46 1.08
N LEU A 64 6.28 18.70 1.56
CA LEU A 64 6.22 19.01 2.98
C LEU A 64 4.83 18.73 3.57
N LEU A 65 3.76 19.07 2.84
CA LEU A 65 2.37 18.81 3.26
C LEU A 65 2.04 17.32 3.29
N LEU A 66 2.49 16.53 2.31
CA LEU A 66 2.35 15.07 2.35
C LEU A 66 3.06 14.47 3.57
N GLN A 67 4.30 14.91 3.85
CA GLN A 67 5.02 14.43 5.04
C GLN A 67 4.35 14.89 6.36
N ALA A 68 3.76 16.08 6.38
CA ALA A 68 3.02 16.60 7.52
C ALA A 68 1.75 15.79 7.79
N HIS A 69 1.02 15.43 6.72
CA HIS A 69 -0.14 14.54 6.76
C HIS A 69 0.21 13.16 7.32
N LEU A 70 1.24 12.50 6.80
CA LEU A 70 1.72 11.20 7.29
C LEU A 70 2.15 11.25 8.77
N SER A 71 2.60 12.43 9.22
CA SER A 71 2.99 12.69 10.60
C SER A 71 1.84 13.17 11.48
N ARG A 72 0.64 13.39 10.93
CA ARG A 72 -0.54 14.00 11.60
C ARG A 72 -0.21 15.32 12.30
N MET A 73 0.63 16.14 11.68
CA MET A 73 0.98 17.46 12.21
C MET A 73 -0.23 18.40 12.10
N GLN A 74 -0.45 19.21 13.14
CA GLN A 74 -1.47 20.25 13.09
C GLN A 74 -0.97 21.42 12.24
N LEU A 75 -1.74 21.76 11.21
CA LEU A 75 -1.46 22.83 10.26
C LEU A 75 -2.50 23.97 10.41
N SER A 76 -2.21 25.13 9.81
CA SER A 76 -3.21 26.19 9.68
C SER A 76 -4.34 25.74 8.74
N ALA A 77 -5.53 26.35 8.87
CA ALA A 77 -6.68 26.01 8.03
C ALA A 77 -6.39 26.13 6.53
N GLU A 78 -5.57 27.12 6.13
CA GLU A 78 -5.15 27.32 4.74
C GLU A 78 -4.28 26.17 4.22
N LEU A 79 -3.26 25.76 4.99
CA LEU A 79 -2.39 24.64 4.62
C LEU A 79 -3.12 23.29 4.70
N GLN A 80 -4.11 23.18 5.59
CA GLN A 80 -4.97 22.01 5.67
C GLN A 80 -5.84 21.91 4.41
N SER A 81 -6.44 23.02 3.96
CA SER A 81 -7.20 23.06 2.70
C SER A 81 -6.33 22.65 1.51
N ASP A 82 -5.09 23.13 1.43
CA ASP A 82 -4.17 22.74 0.36
C ASP A 82 -3.79 21.24 0.47
N THR A 83 -3.63 20.73 1.70
CA THR A 83 -3.37 19.31 1.95
C THR A 83 -4.52 18.44 1.46
N GLU A 84 -5.77 18.86 1.68
CA GLU A 84 -6.95 18.13 1.19
C GLU A 84 -7.00 18.10 -0.34
N GLU A 85 -6.65 19.20 -1.01
CA GLU A 85 -6.52 19.24 -2.47
C GLU A 85 -5.42 18.29 -2.96
N ILE A 86 -4.27 18.26 -2.29
CA ILE A 86 -3.18 17.34 -2.62
C ILE A 86 -3.63 15.89 -2.48
N LEU A 87 -4.23 15.54 -1.35
CA LEU A 87 -4.69 14.17 -1.05
C LEU A 87 -5.74 13.68 -2.04
N SER A 88 -6.59 14.56 -2.57
CA SER A 88 -7.60 14.21 -3.58
C SER A 88 -7.00 13.63 -4.87
N LYS A 89 -5.75 13.99 -5.19
CA LYS A 89 -5.04 13.55 -6.41
C LYS A 89 -4.00 12.47 -6.10
N ALA A 90 -3.55 12.35 -4.84
CA ALA A 90 -2.44 11.50 -4.43
C ALA A 90 -2.62 10.02 -4.75
N ILE A 91 -3.79 9.42 -4.44
CA ILE A 91 -4.01 7.98 -4.63
C ILE A 91 -3.89 7.57 -6.10
N ARG A 92 -4.44 8.37 -7.02
CA ARG A 92 -4.35 8.11 -8.46
C ARG A 92 -2.91 8.18 -8.96
N LEU A 93 -2.13 9.14 -8.45
CA LEU A 93 -0.71 9.26 -8.80
C LEU A 93 0.12 8.09 -8.27
N ILE A 94 -0.16 7.65 -7.04
CA ILE A 94 0.49 6.48 -6.45
C ILE A 94 0.16 5.21 -7.25
N GLN A 95 -1.10 5.01 -7.64
CA GLN A 95 -1.50 3.90 -8.50
C GLN A 95 -0.78 3.93 -9.85
N ALA A 96 -0.67 5.10 -10.49
CA ALA A 96 0.11 5.25 -11.71
C ALA A 96 1.60 4.90 -11.51
N CYS A 97 2.19 5.22 -10.34
CA CYS A 97 3.54 4.78 -10.01
C CYS A 97 3.61 3.24 -9.88
N VAL A 98 2.62 2.61 -9.24
CA VAL A 98 2.55 1.15 -9.12
C VAL A 98 2.49 0.51 -10.51
N ASP A 99 1.66 1.01 -11.42
CA ASP A 99 1.53 0.50 -12.80
C ASP A 99 2.83 0.63 -13.61
N VAL A 100 3.56 1.72 -13.44
CA VAL A 100 4.86 1.93 -14.11
C VAL A 100 5.94 1.02 -13.52
N LEU A 101 6.03 0.94 -12.19
CA LEU A 101 7.04 0.11 -11.51
C LEU A 101 6.84 -1.37 -11.80
N SER A 102 5.58 -1.78 -11.82
CA SER A 102 5.19 -3.13 -12.14
C SER A 102 5.55 -3.43 -13.60
N SER A 103 5.09 -2.64 -14.57
CA SER A 103 5.40 -2.85 -15.99
C SER A 103 6.90 -2.97 -16.29
N ASN A 104 7.75 -2.30 -15.50
CA ASN A 104 9.22 -2.34 -15.61
C ASN A 104 9.91 -3.51 -14.90
N GLY A 105 9.19 -4.36 -14.18
CA GLY A 105 9.81 -5.49 -13.52
C GLY A 105 10.31 -5.24 -12.09
N TRP A 106 9.92 -4.15 -11.43
CA TRP A 106 10.56 -3.71 -10.18
C TRP A 106 9.69 -3.93 -8.94
N LEU A 107 9.82 -5.11 -8.32
CA LEU A 107 9.03 -5.51 -7.15
C LEU A 107 9.17 -4.58 -5.95
N SER A 108 10.40 -4.39 -5.45
CA SER A 108 10.60 -3.68 -4.18
C SER A 108 10.06 -2.23 -4.21
N PRO A 109 10.29 -1.45 -5.28
CA PRO A 109 9.64 -0.15 -5.43
C PRO A 109 8.11 -0.24 -5.58
N ALA A 110 7.57 -1.24 -6.29
CA ALA A 110 6.12 -1.40 -6.47
C ALA A 110 5.42 -1.68 -5.15
N LEU A 111 5.97 -2.59 -4.32
CA LEU A 111 5.47 -2.85 -2.96
C LEU A 111 5.56 -1.59 -2.08
N ALA A 112 6.67 -0.84 -2.18
CA ALA A 112 6.81 0.42 -1.45
C ALA A 112 5.80 1.50 -1.90
N ALA A 113 5.38 1.48 -3.17
CA ALA A 113 4.34 2.38 -3.67
C ALA A 113 2.94 1.97 -3.22
N MET A 114 2.64 0.67 -3.15
CA MET A 114 1.40 0.17 -2.53
C MET A 114 1.34 0.51 -1.05
N GLU A 115 2.42 0.30 -0.30
CA GLU A 115 2.53 0.69 1.11
C GLU A 115 2.34 2.22 1.26
N LEU A 116 2.88 3.02 0.34
CA LEU A 116 2.65 4.46 0.34
C LEU A 116 1.16 4.83 0.15
N ALA A 117 0.40 4.08 -0.65
CA ALA A 117 -1.05 4.29 -0.78
C ALA A 117 -1.78 4.07 0.56
N GLN A 118 -1.42 2.99 1.27
CA GLN A 118 -1.96 2.69 2.61
C GLN A 118 -1.56 3.78 3.61
N MET A 119 -0.29 4.20 3.61
CA MET A 119 0.26 5.26 4.46
C MET A 119 -0.50 6.59 4.28
N VAL A 120 -0.74 6.99 3.02
CA VAL A 120 -1.45 8.23 2.69
C VAL A 120 -2.91 8.14 3.10
N THR A 121 -3.56 7.00 2.87
CA THR A 121 -4.96 6.76 3.26
C THR A 121 -5.14 6.83 4.78
N GLN A 122 -4.25 6.19 5.55
CA GLN A 122 -4.35 6.10 7.01
C GLN A 122 -3.60 7.20 7.76
N ALA A 123 -2.97 8.13 7.04
CA ALA A 123 -2.16 9.22 7.58
C ALA A 123 -1.12 8.74 8.61
N MET A 124 -0.27 7.79 8.22
CA MET A 124 0.75 7.23 9.09
C MET A 124 1.99 6.76 8.32
N TRP A 125 3.13 6.64 9.02
CA TRP A 125 4.35 6.10 8.44
C TRP A 125 4.40 4.57 8.53
N SER A 126 5.16 3.93 7.65
CA SER A 126 5.42 2.47 7.68
C SER A 126 6.02 1.97 9.00
N LYS A 127 6.84 2.79 9.64
CA LYS A 127 7.44 2.49 10.95
C LYS A 127 6.50 2.70 12.15
N ASP A 128 5.34 3.30 11.94
CA ASP A 128 4.38 3.53 13.02
C ASP A 128 3.64 2.22 13.35
N SER A 129 3.11 2.11 14.57
CA SER A 129 2.26 0.97 14.93
C SER A 129 0.98 0.96 14.09
N TYR A 130 0.59 -0.21 13.57
CA TYR A 130 -0.66 -0.40 12.83
C TYR A 130 -1.91 -0.03 13.65
N LEU A 131 -1.81 0.01 14.97
CA LEU A 131 -2.89 0.45 15.87
C LEU A 131 -3.20 1.94 15.75
N LYS A 132 -2.30 2.73 15.15
CA LYS A 132 -2.50 4.18 14.90
C LYS A 132 -3.64 4.44 13.90
N GLN A 133 -4.03 3.43 13.11
CA GLN A 133 -5.19 3.48 12.20
C GLN A 133 -6.53 3.58 12.94
N LEU A 134 -6.58 3.06 14.18
CA LEU A 134 -7.81 3.03 14.96
C LEU A 134 -8.27 4.45 15.30
N PRO A 135 -9.56 4.77 15.15
CA PRO A 135 -10.12 6.04 15.60
C PRO A 135 -9.89 6.23 17.12
N HIS A 136 -9.57 7.46 17.53
CA HIS A 136 -9.36 7.84 18.94
C HIS A 136 -8.20 7.13 19.65
N PHE A 137 -7.29 6.48 18.91
CA PHE A 137 -6.08 5.90 19.47
C PHE A 137 -4.97 6.94 19.67
N THR A 138 -4.58 7.15 20.93
CA THR A 138 -3.42 8.00 21.28
C THR A 138 -2.17 7.14 21.37
N SER A 139 -0.99 7.77 21.32
CA SER A 139 0.29 7.08 21.52
C SER A 139 0.38 6.35 22.88
N GLU A 140 -0.31 6.86 23.90
CA GLU A 140 -0.42 6.21 25.21
C GLU A 140 -1.23 4.92 25.15
N HIS A 141 -2.37 4.91 24.44
CA HIS A 141 -3.17 3.70 24.22
C HIS A 141 -2.37 2.63 23.48
N ILE A 142 -1.60 3.01 22.46
CA ILE A 142 -0.73 2.09 21.72
C ILE A 142 0.28 1.45 22.67
N LYS A 143 1.01 2.26 23.44
CA LYS A 143 2.03 1.77 24.38
C LYS A 143 1.43 0.81 25.41
N ARG A 144 0.28 1.16 25.98
CA ARG A 144 -0.46 0.31 26.92
C ARG A 144 -0.90 -1.02 26.30
N CYS A 145 -1.33 -1.02 25.04
CA CYS A 145 -1.73 -2.23 24.33
C CYS A 145 -0.51 -3.13 24.09
N THR A 146 0.60 -2.56 23.60
CA THR A 146 1.85 -3.29 23.37
C THR A 146 2.37 -3.93 24.66
N ASP A 147 2.41 -3.16 25.76
CA ASP A 147 2.95 -3.63 27.04
C ASP A 147 2.08 -4.72 27.69
N LYS A 148 0.74 -4.64 27.57
CA LYS A 148 -0.18 -5.59 28.22
C LYS A 148 -0.45 -6.85 27.42
N THR A 149 -0.47 -6.74 26.10
CA THR A 149 -0.97 -7.82 25.22
C THR A 149 0.11 -8.43 24.36
N GLY A 150 1.31 -7.82 24.29
CA GLY A 150 2.39 -8.23 23.40
C GLY A 150 2.02 -8.16 21.90
N THR A 151 0.84 -7.65 21.56
CA THR A 151 0.28 -7.69 20.21
C THR A 151 0.60 -6.38 19.49
N THR A 152 1.24 -6.49 18.33
CA THR A 152 1.60 -5.36 17.46
C THR A 152 0.64 -5.18 16.28
N GLY A 153 -0.14 -6.21 15.94
CA GLY A 153 -1.07 -6.23 14.81
C GLY A 153 -2.52 -5.92 15.18
N VAL A 154 -3.26 -5.31 14.25
CA VAL A 154 -4.67 -4.97 14.42
C VAL A 154 -5.53 -6.23 14.64
N SER A 155 -5.26 -7.31 13.89
CA SER A 155 -6.01 -8.57 13.98
C SER A 155 -5.99 -9.20 15.37
N GLY A 156 -4.87 -9.08 16.11
CA GLY A 156 -4.79 -9.59 17.47
C GLY A 156 -5.65 -8.78 18.46
N ILE A 157 -5.81 -7.47 18.24
CA ILE A 157 -6.70 -6.64 19.07
C ILE A 157 -8.17 -6.88 18.72
N ILE A 158 -8.50 -7.07 17.44
CA ILE A 158 -9.86 -7.46 17.02
C ILE A 158 -10.30 -8.73 17.77
N ARG A 159 -9.43 -9.75 17.85
CA ARG A 159 -9.69 -11.00 18.59
C ARG A 159 -9.89 -10.82 20.10
N MET A 160 -9.19 -9.87 20.71
CA MET A 160 -9.23 -9.67 22.17
C MET A 160 -10.46 -8.91 22.68
N ARG A 161 -11.34 -8.42 21.79
CA ARG A 161 -12.62 -7.75 22.09
C ARG A 161 -12.58 -6.78 23.29
N PHE A 162 -12.52 -5.49 23.01
CA PHE A 162 -12.96 -4.31 23.80
C PHE A 162 -12.54 -4.13 25.28
N GLY A 163 -12.49 -5.17 26.12
CA GLY A 163 -12.34 -5.08 27.57
C GLY A 163 -10.97 -4.59 28.06
N VAL A 164 -9.95 -4.57 27.18
CA VAL A 164 -8.56 -4.33 27.58
C VAL A 164 -8.20 -2.83 27.60
N MET A 165 -8.96 -1.96 26.94
CA MET A 165 -8.49 -0.62 26.57
C MET A 165 -8.99 0.52 27.46
N GLY A 166 -10.05 0.34 28.26
CA GLY A 166 -10.56 1.37 29.16
C GLY A 166 -11.04 2.65 28.45
N MET A 167 -11.54 2.52 27.22
CA MET A 167 -12.05 3.62 26.42
C MET A 167 -13.49 3.98 26.81
N GLY A 168 -13.89 5.25 26.60
CA GLY A 168 -15.26 5.70 26.84
C GLY A 168 -16.26 5.07 25.84
N LEU A 169 -17.52 4.92 26.28
CA LEU A 169 -18.60 4.27 25.53
C LEU A 169 -18.83 4.84 24.11
N GLY A 170 -18.59 6.15 23.90
CA GLY A 170 -18.73 6.78 22.58
C GLY A 170 -17.66 6.36 21.57
N SER A 171 -16.45 6.02 22.02
CA SER A 171 -15.35 5.57 21.16
C SER A 171 -15.46 4.08 20.78
N LEU A 172 -16.18 3.30 21.57
CA LEU A 172 -16.42 1.88 21.33
C LEU A 172 -17.24 1.64 20.05
N GLY A 173 -18.20 2.52 19.76
CA GLY A 173 -18.98 2.48 18.52
C GLY A 173 -18.06 2.59 17.30
N SER A 174 -17.35 3.71 17.15
CA SER A 174 -16.42 3.95 16.04
C SER A 174 -15.36 2.85 15.89
N TRP A 175 -14.93 2.26 16.99
CA TRP A 175 -14.00 1.14 16.97
C TRP A 175 -14.64 -0.15 16.43
N GLY A 176 -15.84 -0.49 16.88
CA GLY A 176 -16.59 -1.63 16.33
C GLY A 176 -16.83 -1.49 14.83
N TRP A 177 -17.19 -0.28 14.37
CA TRP A 177 -17.30 0.02 12.94
C TRP A 177 -15.98 -0.20 12.20
N PHE A 178 -14.85 0.26 12.75
CA PHE A 178 -13.53 0.02 12.15
C PHE A 178 -13.21 -1.48 12.06
N CYS A 179 -13.44 -2.24 13.13
CA CYS A 179 -13.16 -3.68 13.15
C CYS A 179 -13.94 -4.45 12.09
N ASN A 180 -15.24 -4.14 11.92
CA ASN A 180 -16.06 -4.77 10.90
C ASN A 180 -15.64 -4.38 9.46
N CYS A 181 -15.08 -3.17 9.29
CA CYS A 181 -14.61 -2.72 7.97
C CYS A 181 -13.20 -3.20 7.65
N TYR A 182 -12.39 -3.52 8.67
CA TYR A 182 -11.02 -3.98 8.51
C TYR A 182 -11.01 -5.32 7.73
N PRO A 183 -10.18 -5.45 6.69
CA PRO A 183 -10.18 -6.66 5.86
C PRO A 183 -9.60 -7.84 6.64
N ASN A 184 -10.45 -8.82 6.96
CA ASN A 184 -10.01 -10.15 7.35
C ASN A 184 -10.26 -11.09 6.17
N MET A 185 -9.18 -11.41 5.46
CA MET A 185 -9.23 -12.17 4.20
C MET A 185 -8.41 -13.44 4.34
N GLU A 186 -9.00 -14.56 3.95
CA GLU A 186 -8.33 -15.84 3.81
C GLU A 186 -7.95 -16.03 2.34
N LEU A 187 -6.67 -16.30 2.10
CA LEU A 187 -6.13 -16.55 0.77
C LEU A 187 -5.79 -18.03 0.64
N SER A 188 -6.39 -18.68 -0.36
CA SER A 188 -5.97 -19.99 -0.86
C SER A 188 -5.43 -19.86 -2.28
N TYR A 189 -4.44 -20.68 -2.64
CA TYR A 189 -3.89 -20.67 -3.99
C TYR A 189 -3.58 -22.09 -4.47
N GLU A 190 -3.74 -22.31 -5.77
CA GLU A 190 -3.45 -23.56 -6.45
C GLU A 190 -2.63 -23.27 -7.71
N VAL A 191 -1.54 -24.04 -7.90
CA VAL A 191 -0.71 -23.96 -9.11
C VAL A 191 -1.21 -25.02 -10.08
N GLY A 192 -1.72 -24.59 -11.24
CA GLY A 192 -2.16 -25.48 -12.31
C GLY A 192 -1.00 -26.28 -12.88
N ASP A 193 -1.25 -27.57 -13.16
CA ASP A 193 -0.31 -28.48 -13.82
C ASP A 193 1.09 -28.52 -13.20
N ARG A 194 1.19 -28.46 -11.87
CA ARG A 194 2.46 -28.34 -11.11
C ARG A 194 3.55 -29.34 -11.55
N ASP A 195 3.16 -30.55 -11.94
CA ASP A 195 4.09 -31.62 -12.32
C ASP A 195 4.49 -31.59 -13.80
N ASN A 196 3.85 -30.75 -14.64
CA ASN A 196 4.07 -30.72 -16.10
C ASN A 196 4.47 -29.33 -16.62
N ILE A 197 4.93 -28.44 -15.74
CA ILE A 197 5.44 -27.13 -16.13
C ILE A 197 6.81 -27.30 -16.80
N ARG A 198 6.95 -26.72 -17.99
CA ARG A 198 8.19 -26.75 -18.79
C ARG A 198 8.70 -25.34 -19.01
N SER A 199 10.02 -25.21 -19.17
CA SER A 199 10.67 -23.94 -19.50
C SER A 199 10.04 -23.30 -20.73
N GLY A 200 9.63 -22.03 -20.64
CA GLY A 200 8.94 -21.31 -21.71
C GLY A 200 7.43 -21.59 -21.84
N GLY A 201 6.89 -22.53 -21.06
CA GLY A 201 5.46 -22.82 -20.99
C GLY A 201 4.68 -21.86 -20.06
N PRO A 202 3.36 -21.78 -20.19
CA PRO A 202 2.53 -20.97 -19.30
C PRO A 202 2.41 -21.64 -17.91
N VAL A 203 2.59 -20.86 -16.86
CA VAL A 203 2.27 -21.23 -15.48
C VAL A 203 1.03 -20.45 -15.07
N VAL A 204 0.03 -21.16 -14.55
CA VAL A 204 -1.22 -20.57 -14.06
C VAL A 204 -1.32 -20.78 -12.57
N VAL A 205 -1.50 -19.69 -11.82
CA VAL A 205 -1.80 -19.71 -10.39
C VAL A 205 -3.22 -19.21 -10.21
N LEU A 206 -4.08 -20.07 -9.65
CA LEU A 206 -5.44 -19.74 -9.28
C LEU A 206 -5.44 -19.34 -7.81
N VAL A 207 -5.78 -18.08 -7.54
CA VAL A 207 -5.90 -17.55 -6.19
C VAL A 207 -7.38 -17.38 -5.87
N GLN A 208 -7.79 -17.86 -4.70
CA GLN A 208 -9.13 -17.63 -4.17
C GLN A 208 -8.99 -16.80 -2.89
N LEU A 209 -9.78 -15.74 -2.81
CA LEU A 209 -9.92 -14.92 -1.62
C LEU A 209 -11.30 -15.10 -1.06
N GLU A 210 -11.38 -15.42 0.21
CA GLU A 210 -12.61 -15.42 0.96
C GLU A 210 -12.54 -14.37 2.07
N ARG A 211 -13.60 -13.57 2.21
CA ARG A 211 -13.72 -12.62 3.31
C ARG A 211 -14.65 -13.21 4.36
N GLU A 212 -14.15 -13.35 5.59
CA GLU A 212 -14.93 -13.95 6.70
C GLU A 212 -16.14 -13.08 7.10
N GLU A 213 -16.04 -11.75 6.96
CA GLU A 213 -17.07 -10.80 7.40
C GLU A 213 -17.65 -9.97 6.24
N GLU A 214 -18.97 -9.76 6.25
CA GLU A 214 -19.70 -8.97 5.27
C GLU A 214 -19.35 -7.47 5.38
N VAL A 215 -19.13 -6.79 4.24
CA VAL A 215 -18.62 -5.42 4.22
C VAL A 215 -19.71 -4.41 4.56
N THR A 216 -19.71 -3.89 5.78
CA THR A 216 -20.54 -2.74 6.16
C THR A 216 -19.87 -1.41 5.84
N GLY A 217 -19.99 -0.96 4.59
CA GLY A 217 -19.68 0.42 4.20
C GLY A 217 -18.26 0.65 3.64
N PRO A 218 -17.86 1.92 3.49
CA PRO A 218 -16.61 2.28 2.82
C PRO A 218 -15.38 2.17 3.75
N VAL A 219 -14.18 2.37 3.20
CA VAL A 219 -12.93 2.42 3.97
C VAL A 219 -13.04 3.46 5.08
N ILE A 220 -12.71 3.06 6.31
CA ILE A 220 -12.62 3.96 7.45
C ILE A 220 -11.24 4.63 7.46
N ALA A 221 -11.21 5.87 6.99
CA ALA A 221 -10.02 6.73 6.93
C ALA A 221 -10.38 8.18 7.31
N PRO A 222 -10.53 8.49 8.62
CA PRO A 222 -11.10 9.78 9.07
C PRO A 222 -10.21 11.00 8.76
N LEU A 223 -8.93 10.79 8.49
CA LEU A 223 -7.97 11.86 8.19
C LEU A 223 -7.79 12.08 6.68
N PHE A 224 -8.50 11.32 5.85
CA PHE A 224 -8.41 11.41 4.41
C PHE A 224 -9.69 12.06 3.85
N PRO A 225 -9.59 13.13 3.02
CA PRO A 225 -10.70 14.02 2.70
C PRO A 225 -11.79 13.37 1.83
N GLN A 226 -11.41 12.43 0.97
CA GLN A 226 -12.36 11.69 0.14
C GLN A 226 -12.37 10.25 0.59
N VAL A 227 -13.46 9.80 1.22
CA VAL A 227 -13.62 8.38 1.59
C VAL A 227 -13.20 7.49 0.40
N PRO A 228 -12.07 6.77 0.48
CA PRO A 228 -11.62 5.97 -0.65
C PRO A 228 -12.73 4.99 -1.00
N ARG A 229 -13.10 4.93 -2.28
CA ARG A 229 -13.93 3.81 -2.76
C ARG A 229 -13.15 2.56 -2.41
N ALA A 230 -13.79 1.70 -1.62
CA ALA A 230 -13.45 0.34 -1.21
C ALA A 230 -12.07 -0.21 -1.56
N PRO A 231 -11.40 -0.91 -0.63
CA PRO A 231 -10.04 -1.37 -0.83
C PRO A 231 -9.93 -2.17 -2.13
N ARG A 232 -9.10 -1.73 -3.07
CA ARG A 232 -8.76 -2.50 -4.26
C ARG A 232 -7.54 -3.33 -3.89
N GLY A 233 -7.75 -4.62 -3.65
CA GLY A 233 -6.64 -5.57 -3.55
C GLY A 233 -5.81 -5.50 -4.84
N GLN A 234 -4.52 -5.22 -4.67
CA GLN A 234 -3.54 -5.25 -5.75
C GLN A 234 -2.58 -6.41 -5.51
N TRP A 235 -2.25 -7.12 -6.59
CA TRP A 235 -1.58 -8.41 -6.52
C TRP A 235 -0.22 -8.33 -7.19
N GLY A 236 0.79 -8.85 -6.51
CA GLY A 236 2.10 -9.07 -7.09
C GLY A 236 2.51 -10.51 -6.86
N GLN A 237 2.78 -11.26 -7.91
CA GLN A 237 3.51 -12.51 -7.82
C GLN A 237 4.95 -12.23 -8.24
N TRP A 238 5.95 -12.75 -7.51
CA TRP A 238 7.34 -12.51 -7.91
C TRP A 238 8.29 -13.69 -7.68
N ASP A 239 9.21 -13.89 -8.62
CA ASP A 239 10.27 -14.89 -8.64
C ASP A 239 11.63 -14.28 -8.27
N GLY A 240 12.60 -15.10 -7.89
CA GLY A 240 13.95 -14.65 -7.54
C GLY A 240 14.82 -14.13 -8.70
N THR A 241 14.32 -14.07 -9.95
CA THR A 241 15.15 -13.87 -11.16
C THR A 241 14.64 -12.81 -12.15
N GLY A 242 13.48 -12.22 -11.87
CA GLY A 242 12.83 -11.16 -12.61
C GLY A 242 11.84 -11.68 -13.65
N LEU A 243 10.56 -11.25 -13.56
CA LEU A 243 9.73 -10.64 -14.61
C LEU A 243 8.22 -10.62 -14.29
N SER A 244 7.51 -9.72 -14.99
CA SER A 244 6.05 -9.63 -15.24
C SER A 244 5.10 -9.62 -14.04
N PRO A 245 4.82 -8.46 -13.44
CA PRO A 245 3.66 -8.29 -12.57
C PRO A 245 2.39 -8.23 -13.42
N SER A 246 1.59 -9.28 -13.34
CA SER A 246 0.18 -9.18 -13.66
C SER A 246 -0.55 -8.60 -12.45
N LEU A 247 -0.58 -7.27 -12.37
CA LEU A 247 -1.48 -6.58 -11.43
C LEU A 247 -2.91 -6.74 -11.92
N SER A 248 -3.63 -7.72 -11.39
CA SER A 248 -5.04 -7.93 -11.71
C SER A 248 -5.92 -7.27 -10.65
N PRO A 249 -6.58 -6.13 -10.89
CA PRO A 249 -7.41 -5.50 -9.87
C PRO A 249 -8.48 -6.47 -9.36
N CYS A 250 -8.59 -6.64 -8.04
CA CYS A 250 -9.72 -7.37 -7.46
C CYS A 250 -11.01 -6.55 -7.71
N PRO A 251 -12.07 -7.14 -8.31
CA PRO A 251 -13.36 -6.47 -8.44
C PRO A 251 -13.97 -6.17 -7.06
N GLN A 252 -14.86 -5.17 -7.05
CA GLN A 252 -15.50 -4.51 -5.90
C GLN A 252 -15.81 -5.36 -4.64
N PRO A 253 -15.90 -4.73 -3.45
CA PRO A 253 -16.10 -5.36 -2.13
C PRO A 253 -17.45 -6.07 -1.93
N SER A 254 -18.30 -6.17 -2.95
CA SER A 254 -19.58 -6.85 -2.88
C SER A 254 -19.47 -8.37 -3.00
N VAL A 255 -18.28 -8.91 -3.25
CA VAL A 255 -18.10 -10.35 -3.44
C VAL A 255 -17.32 -10.90 -2.24
N SER A 256 -18.02 -11.70 -1.44
CA SER A 256 -17.45 -12.46 -0.31
C SER A 256 -16.38 -13.47 -0.75
N LEU A 257 -16.36 -13.84 -2.02
CA LEU A 257 -15.42 -14.78 -2.62
C LEU A 257 -14.92 -14.26 -3.98
N CYS A 258 -13.62 -14.03 -4.13
CA CYS A 258 -13.03 -13.60 -5.40
C CYS A 258 -12.04 -14.64 -5.91
N HIS A 259 -12.17 -15.01 -7.18
CA HIS A 259 -11.19 -15.84 -7.89
C HIS A 259 -10.35 -14.97 -8.81
N VAL A 260 -9.03 -15.04 -8.67
CA VAL A 260 -8.07 -14.34 -9.52
C VAL A 260 -7.17 -15.36 -10.18
N LYS A 261 -7.06 -15.29 -11.50
CA LYS A 261 -6.15 -16.11 -12.28
C LYS A 261 -4.92 -15.27 -12.61
N LEU A 262 -3.75 -15.74 -12.20
CA LEU A 262 -2.46 -15.14 -12.54
C LEU A 262 -1.74 -16.08 -13.52
N ASP A 263 -1.33 -15.54 -14.66
CA ASP A 263 -0.60 -16.25 -15.69
C ASP A 263 0.75 -15.58 -15.97
N PHE A 264 1.79 -16.41 -16.12
CA PHE A 264 3.15 -15.98 -16.47
C PHE A 264 3.89 -17.10 -17.19
N VAL A 265 5.07 -16.80 -17.73
CA VAL A 265 5.89 -17.77 -18.47
C VAL A 265 6.94 -18.37 -17.54
N ALA A 266 7.08 -19.70 -17.57
CA ALA A 266 8.08 -20.40 -16.79
C ALA A 266 9.50 -20.00 -17.23
N PRO A 267 10.41 -19.68 -16.29
CA PRO A 267 11.80 -19.37 -16.58
C PRO A 267 12.59 -20.66 -16.93
N ALA A 268 13.92 -20.59 -16.86
CA ALA A 268 14.77 -21.75 -17.09
C ALA A 268 14.46 -22.92 -16.14
N ALA A 269 14.75 -24.14 -16.62
CA ALA A 269 14.52 -25.38 -15.90
C ALA A 269 15.20 -25.41 -14.52
N GLY A 270 14.54 -26.07 -13.57
CA GLY A 270 14.98 -26.23 -12.19
C GLY A 270 13.92 -25.83 -11.17
N ALA A 271 14.28 -25.96 -9.89
CA ALA A 271 13.43 -25.58 -8.78
C ALA A 271 13.39 -24.05 -8.64
N GLN A 272 12.25 -23.46 -8.97
CA GLN A 272 12.02 -22.03 -8.89
C GLN A 272 11.18 -21.68 -7.66
N HIS A 273 11.58 -20.63 -6.95
CA HIS A 273 10.91 -20.16 -5.74
C HIS A 273 10.19 -18.83 -6.00
N TYR A 274 8.90 -18.80 -5.69
CA TYR A 274 8.04 -17.65 -5.87
C TYR A 274 7.45 -17.21 -4.54
N THR A 275 7.11 -15.92 -4.47
CA THR A 275 6.31 -15.36 -3.37
C THR A 275 5.10 -14.65 -3.95
N LEU A 276 3.92 -15.04 -3.49
CA LEU A 276 2.65 -14.39 -3.78
C LEU A 276 2.39 -13.32 -2.71
N TYR A 277 2.19 -12.08 -3.15
CA TYR A 277 1.86 -10.94 -2.29
C TYR A 277 0.41 -10.54 -2.49
N PHE A 278 -0.32 -10.46 -1.38
CA PHE A 278 -1.62 -9.83 -1.31
C PHE A 278 -1.49 -8.53 -0.53
N MET A 279 -1.69 -7.40 -1.23
CA MET A 279 -1.51 -6.07 -0.65
C MET A 279 -2.82 -5.29 -0.69
N SER A 280 -3.12 -4.61 0.42
CA SER A 280 -4.21 -3.63 0.47
C SER A 280 -3.75 -2.28 -0.10
N ASP A 281 -4.67 -1.45 -0.58
CA ASP A 281 -4.39 -0.07 -0.97
C ASP A 281 -4.84 0.95 0.09
N ALA A 282 -5.48 0.49 1.16
CA ALA A 282 -6.20 1.35 2.11
C ALA A 282 -5.89 1.09 3.59
N TYR A 283 -5.51 -0.14 3.95
CA TYR A 283 -5.25 -0.54 5.34
C TYR A 283 -3.84 -1.10 5.46
N MET A 284 -3.17 -0.80 6.57
CA MET A 284 -1.86 -1.33 6.93
C MET A 284 -2.04 -2.58 7.81
N GLY A 285 -1.13 -3.55 7.67
CA GLY A 285 -1.07 -4.74 8.53
C GLY A 285 -2.03 -5.88 8.15
N CYS A 286 -2.68 -5.78 6.98
CA CYS A 286 -3.48 -6.85 6.38
C CYS A 286 -2.79 -7.51 5.17
N ASP A 287 -1.56 -7.09 4.87
CA ASP A 287 -0.77 -7.62 3.77
C ASP A 287 -0.29 -9.04 4.10
N GLN A 288 -0.32 -9.93 3.10
CA GLN A 288 -0.01 -11.35 3.26
C GLN A 288 1.00 -11.81 2.23
N GLU A 289 1.90 -12.71 2.64
CA GLU A 289 2.97 -13.26 1.80
C GLU A 289 2.93 -14.78 1.85
N TYR A 290 2.83 -15.43 0.68
CA TYR A 290 2.81 -16.88 0.55
C TYR A 290 3.96 -17.35 -0.34
N LYS A 291 4.89 -18.11 0.23
CA LYS A 291 6.03 -18.67 -0.50
C LYS A 291 5.66 -20.04 -1.06
N PHE A 292 5.98 -20.27 -2.33
CA PHE A 292 5.77 -21.56 -2.97
C PHE A 292 6.89 -21.86 -3.96
N SER A 293 6.98 -23.13 -4.36
CA SER A 293 7.98 -23.59 -5.32
C SER A 293 7.33 -24.37 -6.45
N VAL A 294 7.88 -24.16 -7.64
CA VAL A 294 7.50 -24.83 -8.88
C VAL A 294 8.75 -25.46 -9.46
N ASP A 295 8.68 -26.75 -9.79
CA ASP A 295 9.77 -27.45 -10.46
C ASP A 295 9.56 -27.37 -11.97
N VAL A 296 10.42 -26.63 -12.65
CA VAL A 296 10.31 -26.38 -14.08
C VAL A 296 11.14 -27.41 -14.83
N LYS A 297 10.49 -28.22 -15.68
CA LYS A 297 11.18 -29.21 -16.51
C LYS A 297 11.86 -28.55 -17.71
N GLU A 298 12.85 -29.23 -18.28
CA GLU A 298 13.45 -28.82 -19.55
C GLU A 298 12.40 -28.72 -20.65
N ALA A 299 12.60 -27.76 -21.55
CA ALA A 299 11.82 -27.66 -22.76
C ALA A 299 11.98 -28.94 -23.58
N GLU A 300 10.93 -29.38 -24.28
CA GLU A 300 11.11 -30.43 -25.28
C GLU A 300 12.10 -29.91 -26.33
N SER A 301 13.26 -30.57 -26.42
CA SER A 301 14.08 -30.45 -27.61
C SER A 301 13.26 -31.02 -28.75
N ASP A 302 12.92 -30.20 -29.74
CA ASP A 302 12.52 -30.68 -31.06
C ASP A 302 13.73 -31.45 -31.63
N SER A 303 13.86 -32.71 -31.23
CA SER A 303 14.67 -33.71 -31.90
C SER A 303 13.79 -34.41 -32.93
N ASP A 304 13.26 -33.65 -33.87
CA ASP A 304 12.99 -34.19 -35.21
C ASP A 304 14.34 -34.09 -35.94
N SER A 305 15.21 -35.11 -35.83
CA SER A 305 15.19 -36.36 -36.60
C SER A 305 15.37 -36.10 -38.11
N ASP A 306 16.63 -36.26 -38.55
CA ASP A 306 17.18 -36.54 -39.88
C ASP A 306 16.80 -35.68 -41.12
#